data_AF-A0A2G2G758-F1
#
_entry.id   AF-A0A2G2G758-F1
#
_cell.length_a   1.000
_cell.length_b   1.000
_cell.length_c   1.000
_cell.angle_alpha   90.00
_cell.angle_beta   90.00
_cell.angle_gamma   90.00
#
_symmetry.space_group_name_H-M   'P 1'
#
loop_
_entity.id
_entity.type
_entity.pdbx_description
1 polymer ?
#
loop_
_entity_poly.entity_id
_entity_poly.type
_entity_poly.pdbx_seq_one_letter_code
_entity_poly.pdbx_strand_id
1 'polypeptide(L)' 'MAFRKTRFLAVAAMAALLGLSACSGGREPDDPNAKILHRGNSAEPLSLDPHLAQGTWENNIIGDMFIGLFTEN' A
#
# COMPACT_ATOMS: atom_id res chain seq x y z
N MET A 1 -7.53 -41.16 27.90
CA MET A 1 -7.28 -41.03 26.44
C MET A 1 -7.82 -39.74 25.82
N ALA A 2 -8.93 -39.15 26.30
CA ALA A 2 -9.50 -37.91 25.75
C ALA A 2 -8.55 -36.68 25.87
N PHE A 3 -7.88 -36.51 27.00
CA PHE A 3 -7.00 -35.35 27.28
C PHE A 3 -5.81 -35.21 26.31
N ARG A 4 -5.31 -36.34 25.78
CA ARG A 4 -4.19 -36.35 24.81
C ARG A 4 -4.67 -35.96 23.40
N LYS A 5 -5.91 -36.29 23.05
CA LYS A 5 -6.55 -35.90 21.78
C LYS A 5 -6.88 -34.40 21.76
N THR A 6 -7.37 -33.85 22.88
CA THR A 6 -7.66 -32.40 23.00
C THR A 6 -6.40 -31.55 22.89
N ARG A 7 -5.28 -31.99 23.49
CA ARG A 7 -3.98 -31.32 23.36
C ARG A 7 -3.44 -31.38 21.93
N PHE A 8 -3.57 -32.52 21.25
CA PHE A 8 -3.18 -32.64 19.83
C PHE A 8 -4.01 -31.74 18.91
N LEU A 9 -5.32 -31.67 19.13
CA LEU A 9 -6.22 -30.78 18.38
C LEU A 9 -5.88 -29.29 18.62
N ALA A 10 -5.55 -28.91 19.85
CA ALA A 10 -5.13 -27.55 20.17
C ALA A 10 -3.82 -27.16 19.47
N VAL A 11 -2.83 -28.06 19.42
CA VAL A 11 -1.56 -27.83 18.71
C VAL A 11 -1.77 -27.71 17.20
N ALA A 12 -2.61 -28.57 16.62
CA ALA A 12 -2.93 -28.50 15.19
C ALA A 12 -3.66 -27.21 14.81
N ALA A 13 -4.59 -26.74 15.64
CA ALA A 13 -5.30 -25.48 15.42
C ALA A 13 -4.36 -24.26 15.51
N MET A 14 -3.41 -24.27 16.46
CA MET A 14 -2.43 -23.21 16.60
C MET A 14 -1.44 -23.16 15.42
N ALA A 15 -1.02 -24.32 14.92
CA ALA A 15 -0.17 -24.41 13.74
C ALA A 15 -0.88 -23.89 12.47
N ALA A 16 -2.18 -24.16 12.33
CA ALA A 16 -2.98 -23.65 11.21
C ALA A 16 -3.12 -22.11 11.26
N LEU A 17 -3.33 -21.53 12.45
CA LEU A 17 -3.40 -20.07 12.63
C LEU A 17 -2.06 -19.38 12.32
N LEU A 18 -0.94 -19.98 12.73
CA LEU A 18 0.41 -19.47 12.43
C LEU A 18 0.79 -19.62 10.94
N GLY A 19 0.26 -20.63 10.26
CA GLY A 19 0.47 -20.82 8.82
C GLY A 19 -0.21 -19.73 7.98
N LEU A 20 -1.36 -19.22 8.41
CA LEU A 20 -2.10 -18.18 7.70
C LEU A 20 -1.40 -16.81 7.73
N SER A 21 -0.58 -16.51 8.75
CA SER A 21 0.20 -15.26 8.79
C SER A 21 1.38 -15.23 7.81
N ALA A 22 1.78 -16.38 7.24
CA ALA A 22 2.90 -16.44 6.30
C ALA A 22 2.55 -15.93 4.89
N CYS A 23 1.25 -15.81 4.56
CA CYS A 23 0.79 -15.30 3.26
C CYS A 23 0.46 -13.80 3.28
N SER A 24 0.69 -13.07 4.37
CA SER A 24 0.63 -11.60 4.30
C SER A 24 1.81 -11.16 3.43
N GLY A 25 1.54 -10.77 2.18
CA GLY A 25 2.54 -10.34 1.20
C GLY A 25 3.42 -9.24 1.77
N GLY A 26 4.53 -9.64 2.40
CA GLY A 26 5.54 -8.76 2.93
C GLY A 26 6.34 -8.25 1.75
N ARG A 27 6.10 -6.99 1.38
CA ARG A 27 6.97 -6.24 0.48
C ARG A 27 8.39 -6.28 1.08
N GLU A 28 9.40 -6.57 0.25
CA GLU A 28 10.80 -6.38 0.63
C GLU A 28 10.95 -4.98 1.27
N PRO A 29 11.69 -4.81 2.37
CA PRO A 29 11.92 -3.48 2.90
C PRO A 29 12.65 -2.68 1.81
N ASP A 30 11.97 -1.63 1.32
CA ASP A 30 12.62 -0.57 0.56
C ASP A 30 13.81 -0.02 1.42
N ASP A 31 14.79 0.67 0.81
CA ASP A 31 15.93 1.27 1.54
C ASP A 31 15.44 1.85 2.89
N PRO A 32 16.02 1.46 4.04
CA PRO A 32 15.51 1.85 5.35
C PRO A 32 15.46 3.37 5.57
N ASN A 33 16.10 4.15 4.70
CA ASN A 33 16.04 5.62 4.70
C ASN A 33 15.10 6.19 3.62
N ALA A 34 14.62 5.38 2.67
CA ALA A 34 13.70 5.83 1.65
C ALA A 34 12.32 6.11 2.26
N LYS A 35 11.87 7.35 2.10
CA LYS A 35 10.51 7.76 2.45
C LYS A 35 9.63 7.56 1.23
N ILE A 36 8.91 6.44 1.17
CA ILE A 36 8.03 6.11 0.06
C ILE A 36 6.57 6.34 0.48
N LEU A 37 5.86 7.14 -0.32
CA LEU A 37 4.42 7.38 -0.16
C LEU A 37 3.68 6.77 -1.35
N HIS A 38 2.80 5.80 -1.07
CA HIS A 38 1.85 5.29 -2.05
C HIS A 38 0.52 6.03 -1.92
N ARG A 39 0.19 6.86 -2.91
CA ARG A 39 -1.02 7.69 -2.95
C ARG A 39 -1.95 7.22 -4.07
N GLY A 40 -3.23 7.03 -3.76
CA GLY A 40 -4.26 6.85 -4.79
C GLY A 40 -4.67 8.19 -5.41
N ASN A 41 -4.95 8.22 -6.71
CA ASN A 41 -5.21 9.46 -7.45
C ASN A 41 -6.63 9.54 -8.05
N SER A 42 -7.59 8.80 -7.49
CA SER A 42 -9.00 8.71 -7.94
C SER A 42 -9.23 8.13 -9.35
N ALA A 43 -8.65 8.72 -10.40
CA ALA A 43 -8.80 8.30 -11.79
C ALA A 43 -7.47 8.35 -12.55
N GLU A 44 -7.43 7.70 -13.71
CA GLU A 44 -6.28 7.73 -14.61
C GLU A 44 -6.18 9.09 -15.31
N PRO A 45 -5.00 9.75 -15.31
CA PRO A 45 -4.81 11.02 -15.99
C PRO A 45 -4.89 10.85 -17.51
N LEU A 46 -5.62 11.75 -18.18
CA LEU A 46 -5.65 11.76 -19.65
C LEU A 46 -4.38 12.37 -20.26
N SER A 47 -3.84 13.41 -19.63
CA SER A 47 -2.59 14.08 -20.03
C SER A 47 -1.88 14.68 -18.81
N LEU A 48 -0.56 14.76 -18.88
CA LEU A 48 0.30 15.41 -17.88
C LEU A 48 0.94 16.72 -18.38
N ASP A 49 0.63 17.14 -19.60
CA ASP A 49 0.96 18.49 -20.07
C ASP A 49 0.00 19.48 -19.40
N PRO A 50 0.51 20.47 -18.62
CA PRO A 50 -0.34 21.47 -17.96
C PRO A 50 -1.28 22.24 -18.90
N HIS A 51 -0.95 22.36 -20.20
CA HIS A 51 -1.82 23.01 -21.18
C HIS A 51 -2.97 22.11 -21.68
N LEU A 52 -2.92 20.81 -21.40
CA LEU A 52 -3.92 19.82 -21.82
C LEU A 52 -4.67 19.20 -20.64
N ALA A 53 -4.16 19.36 -19.42
CA ALA A 53 -4.79 18.88 -18.19
C ALA A 53 -6.10 19.63 -17.91
N GLN A 54 -7.15 18.89 -17.53
CA GLN A 54 -8.48 19.44 -17.30
C GLN A 54 -9.09 19.05 -15.96
N GLY A 55 -8.63 17.96 -15.33
CA GLY A 55 -9.19 17.43 -14.10
C GLY A 55 -8.28 17.61 -12.88
N THR A 56 -8.86 17.34 -11.72
CA THR A 56 -8.15 17.45 -10.44
C THR A 56 -7.10 16.35 -10.25
N TRP A 57 -7.37 15.13 -10.75
CA TRP A 57 -6.40 14.03 -10.64
C TRP A 57 -5.16 14.26 -11.50
N GLU A 58 -5.26 14.91 -12.66
CA GLU A 58 -4.07 15.37 -13.39
C GLU A 58 -3.29 16.41 -12.57
N ASN A 59 -4.00 17.41 -12.02
CA ASN A 59 -3.38 18.49 -11.26
C ASN A 59 -2.65 18.02 -10.00
N ASN A 60 -3.14 16.95 -9.35
CA ASN A 60 -2.46 16.34 -8.21
C ASN A 60 -1.05 15.83 -8.56
N ILE A 61 -0.84 15.32 -9.78
CA ILE A 61 0.47 14.84 -10.24
C ILE A 61 1.30 16.02 -10.76
N ILE A 62 0.67 16.95 -11.50
CA ILE A 62 1.35 18.12 -12.05
C ILE A 62 1.94 18.99 -10.94
N GLY A 63 1.23 19.19 -9.83
CA GLY A 63 1.75 19.93 -8.67
C GLY A 63 2.96 19.28 -7.99
N ASP A 64 3.12 17.96 -8.13
CA ASP A 64 4.31 17.23 -7.65
C ASP A 64 5.49 17.31 -8.66
N MET A 65 5.23 17.58 -9.94
CA MET A 65 6.26 17.66 -11.00
C MET A 65 6.74 19.08 -11.30
N PHE A 66 5.83 20.05 -11.26
CA PHE A 66 6.06 21.44 -11.64
C PHE A 66 5.60 22.36 -10.51
N ILE A 67 6.26 23.52 -10.40
CA ILE A 67 5.90 24.56 -9.43
C ILE A 67 5.57 25.87 -10.15
N GLY A 68 4.49 26.51 -9.72
CA GLY A 68 4.09 27.83 -10.22
C GLY A 68 4.86 28.97 -9.56
N LEU A 69 4.58 30.22 -9.98
CA LEU A 69 5.11 31.42 -9.32
C LEU A 69 4.58 31.59 -7.89
N PHE A 70 3.36 31.10 -7.64
CA PHE A 70 2.73 31.03 -6.33
C PHE A 70 2.16 29.62 -6.12
N THR A 71 2.09 29.19 -4.87
CA THR A 71 1.52 27.90 -4.45
C THR A 71 0.78 28.08 -3.13
N GLU A 72 -0.04 27.10 -2.80
CA GLU A 72 -0.77 26.90 -1.56
C GLU A 72 0.13 26.39 -0.42
N ASN A 73 -0.36 26.47 0.83
CA ASN A 73 0.33 26.02 2.05
C ASN A 73 -0.41 24.86 2.72
#